data_AF-A0AAD1NJN4-F1
#
_entry.id   AF-A0AAD1NJN4-F1
#
_cell.length_a   1.000
_cell.length_b   1.000
_cell.length_c   1.000
_cell.angle_alpha   90.00
_cell.angle_beta   90.00
_cell.angle_gamma   90.00
#
_symmetry.space_group_name_H-M   'P 1'
#
loop_
_entity.id
_entity.type
_entity.pdbx_description
1 polymer ?
#
loop_
_entity_poly.entity_id
_entity_poly.type
_entity_poly.pdbx_seq_one_letter_code
_entity_poly.pdbx_strand_id
1 'polypeptide(L)'
;MTKIFPKKLQKGDEIRVISPSSSLTRTGKFEDKLKAKARLEALGYQVTFGQHILENDLLESSSINSRLADFHAAFLDPNVKAILCPLVALTLMNFSLISIGTL
;
A
#
# COMPACT_ATOMS: atom_id res chain seq x y z
N MET A 1 -19.72 17.90 7.46
CA MET A 1 -18.61 17.41 6.61
C MET A 1 -19.18 16.52 5.53
N THR A 2 -18.88 16.81 4.27
CA THR A 2 -19.29 15.97 3.13
C THR A 2 -18.29 14.83 3.01
N LYS A 3 -18.78 13.58 3.03
CA LYS A 3 -17.92 12.39 2.88
C LYS A 3 -17.66 12.12 1.41
N ILE A 4 -16.39 11.92 1.05
CA ILE A 4 -15.99 11.49 -0.29
C ILE A 4 -15.89 9.96 -0.28
N PHE A 5 -16.62 9.30 -1.17
CA PHE A 5 -16.52 7.86 -1.37
C PHE A 5 -15.70 7.59 -2.63
N PRO A 6 -14.69 6.72 -2.55
CA PRO A 6 -13.88 6.43 -3.69
C PRO A 6 -14.53 5.41 -4.62
N LYS A 7 -14.03 5.32 -5.86
CA LYS A 7 -14.59 4.43 -6.88
C LYS A 7 -14.37 2.96 -6.49
N LYS A 8 -15.30 2.09 -6.85
CA LYS A 8 -15.13 0.65 -6.62
C LYS A 8 -14.04 0.10 -7.54
N LEU A 9 -13.25 -0.83 -7.03
CA LEU A 9 -12.18 -1.49 -7.76
C LEU A 9 -12.73 -2.42 -8.84
N GLN A 10 -12.11 -2.40 -10.02
CA GLN A 10 -12.42 -3.23 -11.17
C GLN A 10 -11.22 -4.10 -11.56
N LYS A 11 -11.48 -5.19 -12.29
CA LYS A 11 -10.37 -6.00 -12.85
C LYS A 11 -9.57 -5.14 -13.82
N GLY A 12 -8.25 -5.21 -13.73
CA GLY A 12 -7.28 -4.41 -14.46
C GLY A 12 -6.75 -3.23 -13.65
N ASP A 13 -7.44 -2.82 -12.58
CA ASP A 13 -7.03 -1.70 -11.75
C ASP A 13 -5.72 -1.98 -11.01
N GLU A 14 -4.95 -0.91 -10.82
CA GLU A 14 -3.70 -0.96 -10.08
C GLU A 14 -3.95 -0.80 -8.57
N ILE A 15 -3.34 -1.70 -7.81
CA ILE A 15 -3.24 -1.66 -6.35
C ILE A 15 -1.78 -1.41 -6.00
N ARG A 16 -1.51 -0.27 -5.37
CA ARG A 16 -0.18 0.07 -4.85
C ARG A 16 -0.06 -0.41 -3.41
N VAL A 17 0.95 -1.21 -3.12
CA VAL A 17 1.27 -1.63 -1.77
C VAL A 17 2.34 -0.69 -1.20
N ILE A 18 2.10 -0.09 -0.04
CA ILE A 18 3.05 0.81 0.66
C ILE A 18 3.17 0.45 2.14
N SER A 19 4.28 0.82 2.80
CA SER A 19 4.49 0.53 4.23
C SER A 19 4.67 1.80 5.08
N PRO A 20 3.57 2.44 5.52
CA PRO A 20 3.59 3.70 6.26
C PRO A 20 3.90 3.56 7.76
N SER A 21 4.03 2.35 8.29
CA SER A 21 4.22 2.10 9.73
C SER A 21 5.47 1.26 10.06
N SER A 22 5.44 -0.05 9.78
CA SER A 22 6.56 -0.96 10.03
C SER A 22 7.18 -1.42 8.70
N SER A 23 8.48 -1.70 8.66
CA SER A 23 9.11 -2.22 7.45
C SER A 23 8.62 -3.64 7.15
N LEU A 24 8.66 -3.98 5.87
CA LEU A 24 8.28 -5.29 5.36
C LEU A 24 9.06 -6.44 6.01
N THR A 25 10.31 -6.23 6.39
CA THR A 25 11.19 -7.26 6.98
C THR A 25 10.64 -7.87 8.28
N ARG A 26 9.81 -7.12 9.00
CA ARG A 26 9.15 -7.56 10.24
C ARG A 26 7.99 -8.52 10.02
N THR A 27 7.50 -8.65 8.78
CA THR A 27 6.25 -9.35 8.44
C THR A 27 6.43 -10.77 7.90
N GLY A 28 7.63 -11.35 8.06
CA GLY A 28 7.96 -12.66 7.51
C GLY A 28 8.72 -12.56 6.18
N LYS A 29 8.93 -13.74 5.56
CA LYS A 29 9.81 -13.87 4.40
C LYS A 29 9.27 -13.08 3.21
N PHE A 30 10.16 -12.54 2.40
CA PHE A 30 9.80 -11.84 1.16
C PHE A 30 8.90 -12.70 0.25
N GLU A 31 9.09 -14.02 0.29
CA GLU A 31 8.28 -15.01 -0.42
C GLU A 31 6.78 -14.94 -0.11
N ASP A 32 6.39 -14.66 1.13
CA ASP A 32 4.97 -14.60 1.50
C ASP A 32 4.28 -13.37 0.90
N LYS A 33 5.05 -12.30 0.67
CA LYS A 33 4.58 -11.09 -0.01
C LYS A 33 4.44 -11.31 -1.51
N LEU A 34 5.32 -12.10 -2.10
CA LEU A 34 5.17 -12.54 -3.50
C LEU A 34 3.93 -13.42 -3.67
N LYS A 35 3.62 -14.31 -2.72
CA LYS A 35 2.37 -15.08 -2.73
C LYS A 35 1.14 -14.18 -2.62
N ALA A 36 1.18 -13.16 -1.75
CA ALA A 36 0.09 -12.19 -1.63
C ALA A 36 -0.11 -11.40 -2.94
N LYS A 37 0.98 -10.96 -3.56
CA LYS A 37 0.96 -10.34 -4.89
C LYS A 37 0.31 -11.26 -5.92
N ALA A 38 0.80 -12.51 -6.04
CA ALA A 38 0.30 -13.47 -7.03
C ALA A 38 -1.20 -13.76 -6.86
N ARG A 39 -1.71 -13.78 -5.61
CA ARG A 39 -3.15 -13.95 -5.35
C ARG A 39 -3.97 -12.77 -5.83
N LEU A 40 -3.51 -11.55 -5.61
CA LEU A 40 -4.19 -10.34 -6.08
C LEU A 40 -4.14 -10.22 -7.61
N GLU A 41 -3.02 -10.59 -8.22
CA GLU A 41 -2.89 -10.67 -9.67
C GLU A 41 -3.80 -11.74 -10.27
N ALA A 42 -3.94 -12.90 -9.62
CA ALA A 42 -4.88 -13.95 -10.03
C ALA A 42 -6.35 -13.52 -9.94
N LEU A 43 -6.69 -12.54 -9.08
CA LEU A 43 -8.02 -11.92 -9.03
C LEU A 43 -8.24 -10.92 -10.18
N GLY A 44 -7.18 -10.60 -10.93
CA GLY A 44 -7.22 -9.72 -12.09
C GLY A 44 -6.79 -8.29 -11.80
N TYR A 45 -6.05 -8.03 -10.72
CA TYR A 45 -5.52 -6.69 -10.40
C TYR A 45 -4.06 -6.56 -10.80
N GLN A 46 -3.60 -5.34 -11.04
CA GLN A 46 -2.17 -5.06 -11.20
C GLN A 46 -1.59 -4.66 -9.84
N VAL A 47 -0.56 -5.35 -9.36
CA VAL A 47 0.01 -5.08 -8.04
C VAL A 47 1.41 -4.51 -8.16
N THR A 48 1.57 -3.31 -7.64
CA THR A 48 2.83 -2.56 -7.62
C THR A 48 3.25 -2.28 -6.19
N PHE A 49 4.55 -2.09 -5.99
CA PHE A 49 5.13 -1.82 -4.67
C PHE A 49 5.69 -0.40 -4.62
N GLY A 50 5.57 0.25 -3.45
CA GLY A 50 6.25 1.51 -3.16
C GLY A 50 7.76 1.37 -3.33
N GLN A 51 8.42 2.47 -3.68
CA GLN A 51 9.85 2.51 -3.96
C GLN A 51 10.67 2.17 -2.70
N HIS A 52 10.16 2.59 -1.54
CA HIS A 52 10.83 2.43 -0.26
C HIS A 52 10.29 1.26 0.56
N ILE A 53 9.53 0.35 -0.05
CA ILE A 53 8.83 -0.69 0.69
C ILE A 53 9.78 -1.70 1.35
N LEU A 54 10.97 -1.90 0.76
CA LEU A 54 12.04 -2.76 1.29
C LEU A 54 13.03 -2.01 2.19
N GLU A 55 12.87 -0.69 2.33
CA GLU A 55 13.75 0.09 3.19
C GLU A 55 13.57 -0.35 4.64
N ASN A 56 14.69 -0.58 5.31
CA ASN A 56 14.70 -1.11 6.65
C ASN A 56 15.81 -0.42 7.47
N ASP A 57 15.42 0.30 8.50
CA ASP A 57 16.28 0.97 9.46
C ASP A 57 16.48 0.09 10.71
N LEU A 58 17.27 0.61 11.65
CA LEU A 58 17.63 -0.06 12.90
C LEU A 58 16.41 -0.39 13.80
N LEU A 59 15.23 0.17 13.51
CA LEU A 59 13.99 -0.05 14.24
C LEU A 59 13.00 -0.95 13.49
N GLU A 60 13.48 -1.65 12.45
CA GLU A 60 12.64 -2.42 11.54
C GLU A 60 11.55 -1.56 10.86
N SER A 61 11.87 -0.30 10.55
CA SER A 61 11.00 0.66 9.88
C SER A 61 11.71 1.31 8.69
N SER A 62 11.11 2.31 8.06
CA SER A 62 11.75 3.17 7.07
C SER A 62 11.66 4.62 7.52
N SER A 63 12.56 5.46 6.99
CA SER A 63 12.60 6.86 7.40
C SER A 63 11.22 7.53 7.21
N ILE A 64 10.89 8.51 8.05
CA ILE A 64 9.61 9.27 7.92
C ILE A 64 9.46 9.82 6.49
N ASN A 65 10.55 10.32 5.92
CA ASN A 65 10.57 10.87 4.57
C ASN A 65 10.27 9.80 3.51
N SER A 66 10.86 8.61 3.64
CA SER A 66 10.60 7.48 2.73
C SER A 66 9.14 7.03 2.77
N ARG A 67 8.54 6.98 3.97
CA ARG A 67 7.12 6.63 4.14
C ARG A 67 6.18 7.67 3.55
N LEU A 68 6.49 8.96 3.75
CA LEU A 68 5.75 10.06 3.14
C LEU A 68 5.91 10.09 1.62
N ALA A 69 7.11 9.78 1.11
CA ALA A 69 7.36 9.71 -0.33
C ALA A 69 6.53 8.60 -0.98
N ASP A 70 6.54 7.38 -0.43
CA ASP A 70 5.71 6.27 -0.94
C ASP A 70 4.20 6.61 -0.84
N PHE A 71 3.77 7.26 0.24
CA PHE A 71 2.39 7.68 0.41
C PHE A 71 1.98 8.72 -0.64
N HIS A 72 2.74 9.80 -0.79
CA HIS A 72 2.45 10.82 -1.80
C HIS A 72 2.52 10.26 -3.22
N ALA A 73 3.51 9.42 -3.52
CA ALA A 73 3.63 8.79 -4.83
C ALA A 73 2.41 7.90 -5.15
N ALA A 74 1.89 7.17 -4.16
CA ALA A 74 0.71 6.35 -4.35
C ALA A 74 -0.58 7.17 -4.56
N PHE A 75 -0.71 8.33 -3.92
CA PHE A 75 -1.86 9.23 -4.10
C PHE A 75 -1.79 10.10 -5.36
N LEU A 76 -0.59 10.48 -5.80
CA LEU A 76 -0.38 11.32 -6.98
C LEU A 76 -0.47 10.53 -8.29
N ASP A 77 -0.29 9.22 -8.25
CA ASP A 77 -0.37 8.37 -9.42
C ASP A 77 -1.83 8.09 -9.80
N PRO A 78 -2.32 8.62 -10.94
CA PRO A 78 -3.71 8.44 -11.35
C PRO A 78 -4.04 7.00 -11.74
N ASN A 79 -3.04 6.14 -11.98
CA ASN A 79 -3.26 4.73 -12.31
C ASN A 79 -3.64 3.92 -11.07
N VAL A 80 -3.14 4.32 -9.90
CA VAL A 80 -3.41 3.66 -8.62
C VAL A 80 -4.86 3.89 -8.22
N LYS A 81 -5.64 2.81 -8.13
CA LYS A 81 -7.05 2.84 -7.72
C LYS A 81 -7.26 2.39 -6.28
N ALA A 82 -6.32 1.65 -5.71
CA ALA A 82 -6.32 1.33 -4.29
C ALA A 82 -4.90 1.32 -3.72
N ILE A 83 -4.81 1.70 -2.45
CA ILE A 83 -3.58 1.58 -1.67
C ILE A 83 -3.77 0.48 -0.62
N LEU A 84 -2.82 -0.44 -0.53
CA LEU A 84 -2.83 -1.54 0.44
C LEU A 84 -1.60 -1.48 1.35
N CYS A 85 -1.81 -1.75 2.64
CA CYS A 85 -0.75 -1.75 3.65
C CYS A 85 -0.45 -3.20 4.10
N PRO A 86 0.80 -3.68 4.02
CA PRO A 86 1.20 -5.03 4.43
C PRO A 86 0.97 -5.35 5.92
N LEU A 87 1.00 -4.33 6.78
CA LEU A 87 0.82 -4.45 8.23
C LEU A 87 -0.06 -3.32 8.76
N VAL A 88 -1.10 -3.68 9.51
CA VAL A 88 -1.68 -2.77 10.49
C VAL A 88 -0.98 -3.07 11.83
N ALA A 89 0.17 -2.42 12.06
CA ALA A 89 0.62 -2.28 13.44
C ALA A 89 -0.33 -1.30 14.13
N LEU A 90 -0.63 -1.56 15.39
CA LEU A 90 -1.62 -0.97 16.31
C LEU A 90 -1.61 0.59 16.47
N THR A 91 -1.10 1.36 15.51
CA THR A 91 -0.88 2.82 15.65
C THR A 91 -1.74 3.69 14.74
N LEU A 92 -2.68 3.12 13.97
CA LEU A 92 -3.74 3.92 13.35
C LEU A 92 -5.09 3.22 13.52
N MET A 93 -5.78 3.60 14.60
CA MET A 93 -7.22 3.36 14.70
C MET A 93 -7.91 3.96 13.45
N ASN A 94 -8.67 3.12 12.75
CA ASN A 94 -9.53 3.43 11.61
C ASN A 94 -8.84 3.83 10.29
N PHE A 95 -8.43 2.86 9.47
CA PHE A 95 -8.40 3.08 8.02
C PHE A 95 -8.90 1.86 7.24
N SER A 96 -10.16 1.96 6.84
CA SER A 96 -10.80 1.21 5.76
C SER A 96 -10.00 1.34 4.46
N LEU A 97 -10.11 0.35 3.57
CA LEU A 97 -9.62 0.38 2.18
C LEU A 97 -9.78 1.80 1.57
N ILE A 98 -8.68 2.52 1.37
CA ILE A 98 -8.72 3.82 0.71
C ILE A 98 -8.57 3.55 -0.78
N SER A 99 -9.70 3.53 -1.48
CA SER A 99 -9.67 3.64 -2.94
C SER A 99 -9.42 5.12 -3.30
N ILE A 100 -8.68 5.38 -4.37
CA ILE A 100 -8.35 6.74 -4.81
C ILE A 100 -9.32 7.12 -5.93
N GLY A 101 -10.22 8.05 -5.64
CA GLY A 101 -10.99 8.74 -6.66
C GLY A 101 -10.15 9.87 -7.22
N THR A 102 -9.75 9.76 -8.49
CA THR A 102 -9.20 10.86 -9.31
C THR A 102 -10.04 12.13 -9.11
N LEU A 103 -9.37 13.21 -8.66
CA LEU A 103 -9.84 14.59 -8.73
C LEU A 103 -10.00 15.04 -10.19
#